data_AF-A0A9P5LM76-F1
#
_entry.id   AF-A0A9P5LM76-F1
#
_cell.length_a   1.000
_cell.length_b   1.000
_cell.length_c   1.000
_cell.angle_alpha   90.00
_cell.angle_beta   90.00
_cell.angle_gamma   90.00
#
_symmetry.space_group_name_H-M   'P 1'
#
loop_
_entity.id
_entity.type
_entity.pdbx_description
1 polymer ?
#
loop_
_entity_poly.entity_id
_entity_poly.type
_entity_poly.pdbx_seq_one_letter_code
_entity_poly.pdbx_strand_id
1 'polypeptide(L)'
;MYINATKPSGTQRQLEARFSQMENDVSQIYRRVIKAHDRKNSEIVLNRTDKDFVRKFLFLLKYRGQQFHQKFNHDNLKSYEGYDKELLQEYMRRHNFKQPLEVWLHNLETIMDLEMDAEKEWIESLGQKMFPPDAEWFIDSMGSMYLAICTPKNRDERFILTDNAYNVYEGPTTHFEDEKTGKQATLAPYFHEFSPISPNLMLVLRYQYLPEPNEDTNPEIMRHRKFERNLWIDSRFGPGTKSILEDLPAEPRQPRQKIQNRPF
;
A
#
# COMPACT_ATOMS: atom_id res chain seq x y z
N MET A 1 -4.21 -13.07 13.40
CA MET A 1 -5.24 -12.46 12.52
C MET A 1 -6.60 -12.50 13.22
N TYR A 2 -7.46 -11.49 13.00
CA TYR A 2 -8.64 -11.03 13.81
C TYR A 2 -9.79 -11.99 14.07
N ILE A 3 -9.54 -13.29 13.96
CA ILE A 3 -10.47 -14.27 14.45
C ILE A 3 -10.45 -14.13 15.97
N ASN A 4 -11.49 -13.54 16.53
CA ASN A 4 -11.88 -13.95 17.86
C ASN A 4 -12.26 -15.43 17.70
N ALA A 5 -11.30 -16.33 17.99
CA ALA A 5 -11.39 -17.77 17.72
C ALA A 5 -12.64 -18.43 18.31
N THR A 6 -13.34 -17.70 19.18
CA THR A 6 -14.55 -18.11 19.85
C THR A 6 -15.84 -17.88 19.06
N LYS A 7 -15.90 -17.01 18.01
CA LYS A 7 -17.09 -16.78 17.13
C LYS A 7 -16.84 -15.81 15.94
N PRO A 8 -16.21 -16.23 14.83
CA PRO A 8 -16.14 -15.39 13.62
C PRO A 8 -17.51 -15.30 12.93
N SER A 9 -17.87 -14.11 12.44
CA SER A 9 -19.12 -13.90 11.69
C SER A 9 -19.10 -14.65 10.34
N GLY A 10 -20.26 -14.79 9.70
CA GLY A 10 -20.36 -15.40 8.35
C GLY A 10 -19.52 -14.62 7.32
N THR A 11 -19.62 -13.29 7.34
CA THR A 11 -18.88 -12.37 6.48
C THR A 11 -17.36 -12.48 6.66
N GLN A 12 -16.88 -12.55 7.90
CA GLN A 12 -15.44 -12.70 8.18
C GLN A 12 -14.88 -14.01 7.61
N ARG A 13 -15.63 -15.12 7.72
CA ARG A 13 -15.21 -16.40 7.14
C ARG A 13 -15.15 -16.35 5.61
N GLN A 14 -16.11 -15.68 4.97
CA GLN A 14 -16.10 -15.48 3.52
C GLN A 14 -14.91 -14.63 3.08
N LEU A 15 -14.63 -13.54 3.80
CA LEU A 15 -13.45 -12.69 3.56
C LEU A 15 -12.13 -13.45 3.69
N GLU A 16 -11.97 -14.29 4.72
CA GLU A 16 -10.76 -15.10 4.87
C GLU A 16 -10.59 -16.15 3.77
N ALA A 17 -11.68 -16.75 3.28
CA ALA A 17 -11.65 -17.62 2.12
C ALA A 17 -11.20 -16.87 0.85
N ARG A 18 -11.71 -15.64 0.65
CA ARG A 18 -11.30 -14.78 -0.48
C ARG A 18 -9.83 -14.37 -0.37
N PHE A 19 -9.35 -14.02 0.82
CA PHE A 19 -7.93 -13.74 1.06
C PHE A 19 -7.05 -14.93 0.74
N SER A 20 -7.45 -16.14 1.18
CA SER A 20 -6.71 -17.37 0.90
C SER A 20 -6.60 -17.64 -0.61
N GLN A 21 -7.67 -17.35 -1.36
CA GLN A 21 -7.65 -17.46 -2.82
C GLN A 21 -6.68 -16.44 -3.44
N MET A 22 -6.78 -15.17 -3.07
CA MET A 22 -5.88 -14.12 -3.57
C MET A 22 -4.42 -14.43 -3.24
N GLU A 23 -4.13 -14.92 -2.03
CA GLU A 23 -2.79 -15.31 -1.61
C GLU A 23 -2.25 -16.45 -2.48
N ASN A 24 -3.08 -17.47 -2.75
CA ASN A 24 -2.70 -18.55 -3.66
C ASN A 24 -2.38 -18.01 -5.06
N ASP A 25 -3.20 -17.12 -5.60
CA ASP A 25 -3.00 -16.55 -6.93
C ASP A 25 -1.74 -15.69 -7.01
N VAL A 26 -1.52 -14.82 -6.03
CA VAL A 26 -0.29 -14.02 -5.92
C VAL A 26 0.94 -14.90 -5.72
N SER A 27 0.83 -16.02 -4.98
CA SER A 27 1.94 -16.96 -4.80
C SER A 27 2.45 -17.52 -6.13
N GLN A 28 1.57 -17.69 -7.14
CA GLN A 28 1.99 -18.11 -8.48
C GLN A 28 2.84 -17.03 -9.15
N ILE A 29 2.47 -15.76 -8.99
CA ILE A 29 3.26 -14.63 -9.47
C ILE A 29 4.63 -14.62 -8.77
N TYR A 30 4.66 -14.73 -7.44
CA TYR A 30 5.91 -14.77 -6.67
C TYR A 30 6.81 -15.92 -7.09
N ARG A 31 6.28 -17.13 -7.29
CA ARG A 31 7.07 -18.28 -7.78
C ARG A 31 7.66 -18.02 -9.17
N ARG A 32 6.94 -17.35 -10.06
CA ARG A 32 7.50 -16.94 -11.37
C ARG A 32 8.64 -15.95 -11.18
N VAL A 33 8.47 -14.96 -10.30
CA VAL A 33 9.50 -13.98 -9.96
C VAL A 33 10.76 -14.64 -9.41
N ILE A 34 10.60 -15.49 -8.40
CA ILE A 34 11.70 -16.21 -7.73
C ILE A 34 12.45 -17.12 -8.70
N LYS A 35 11.72 -17.96 -9.47
CA LYS A 35 12.36 -18.89 -10.42
C LYS A 35 13.18 -18.19 -11.49
N ALA A 36 12.70 -17.05 -11.99
CA ALA A 36 13.41 -16.30 -13.02
C ALA A 36 14.63 -15.56 -12.47
N HIS A 37 14.58 -15.09 -11.22
CA HIS A 37 15.77 -14.60 -10.52
C HIS A 37 16.81 -15.72 -10.33
N ASP A 38 16.40 -16.90 -9.85
CA ASP A 38 17.32 -18.02 -9.58
C ASP A 38 18.05 -18.52 -10.84
N ARG A 39 17.40 -18.39 -12.01
CA ARG A 39 17.98 -18.75 -13.31
C ARG A 39 19.02 -17.74 -13.82
N LYS A 40 19.24 -16.62 -13.11
CA LYS A 40 20.22 -15.55 -13.42
C LYS A 40 20.14 -14.96 -14.84
N ASN A 41 19.09 -15.25 -15.62
CA ASN A 41 19.10 -15.00 -17.07
C ASN A 41 17.73 -14.80 -17.71
N SER A 42 16.75 -14.26 -16.99
CA SER A 42 15.46 -13.95 -17.60
C SER A 42 14.93 -12.60 -17.13
N GLU A 43 14.77 -11.68 -18.09
CA GLU A 43 13.91 -10.51 -17.91
C GLU A 43 12.53 -10.98 -17.45
N ILE A 44 12.06 -10.47 -16.31
CA ILE A 44 10.73 -10.81 -15.81
C ILE A 44 9.74 -9.80 -16.34
N VAL A 45 8.98 -10.21 -17.34
CA VAL A 45 7.87 -9.38 -17.80
C VAL A 45 6.66 -9.66 -16.92
N LEU A 46 6.51 -8.86 -15.86
CA LEU A 46 5.21 -8.70 -15.19
C LEU A 46 4.36 -7.77 -16.05
N ASN A 47 3.24 -8.27 -16.55
CA ASN A 47 2.27 -7.44 -17.25
C ASN A 47 1.56 -6.50 -16.25
N ARG A 48 0.76 -5.57 -16.78
CA ARG A 48 0.04 -4.61 -15.93
C ARG A 48 -0.88 -5.30 -14.93
N THR A 49 -1.63 -6.31 -15.38
CA THR A 49 -2.56 -7.08 -14.53
C THR A 49 -1.84 -7.74 -13.35
N ASP A 50 -0.68 -8.37 -13.59
CA ASP A 50 0.14 -8.98 -12.54
C ASP A 50 0.62 -7.92 -11.54
N LYS A 51 1.12 -6.78 -12.03
CA LYS A 51 1.61 -5.67 -11.17
C LYS A 51 0.48 -5.10 -10.32
N ASP A 52 -0.65 -4.77 -10.95
CA ASP A 52 -1.79 -4.18 -10.26
C ASP A 52 -2.39 -5.17 -9.25
N PHE A 53 -2.45 -6.47 -9.59
CA PHE A 53 -2.91 -7.51 -8.67
C PHE A 53 -2.00 -7.69 -7.46
N VAL A 54 -0.67 -7.74 -7.66
CA VAL A 54 0.30 -7.80 -6.55
C VAL A 54 0.18 -6.57 -5.66
N ARG A 55 0.13 -5.37 -6.25
CA ARG A 55 0.01 -4.11 -5.49
C ARG A 55 -1.30 -4.03 -4.70
N LYS A 56 -2.42 -4.42 -5.32
CA LYS A 56 -3.72 -4.54 -4.66
C LYS A 56 -3.68 -5.51 -3.48
N PHE A 57 -3.04 -6.65 -3.64
CA PHE A 57 -2.88 -7.63 -2.57
C PHE A 57 -2.01 -7.10 -1.42
N LEU A 58 -0.87 -6.45 -1.71
CA LEU A 58 -0.03 -5.82 -0.69
C LEU A 58 -0.78 -4.75 0.09
N PHE A 59 -1.55 -3.89 -0.60
CA PHE A 59 -2.41 -2.91 0.06
C PHE A 59 -3.44 -3.59 0.97
N LEU A 60 -4.11 -4.65 0.50
CA LEU A 60 -5.08 -5.38 1.31
C LEU A 60 -4.45 -6.02 2.56
N LEU A 61 -3.21 -6.53 2.47
CA LEU A 61 -2.47 -7.02 3.65
C LEU A 61 -2.18 -5.91 4.66
N LYS A 62 -1.90 -4.69 4.17
CA LYS A 62 -1.73 -3.50 5.02
C LYS A 62 -3.03 -3.03 5.65
N TYR A 63 -4.08 -2.92 4.84
CA TYR A 63 -5.41 -2.46 5.25
C TYR A 63 -6.10 -3.43 6.19
N ARG A 64 -5.89 -4.74 6.01
CA ARG A 64 -6.32 -5.75 7.00
C ARG A 64 -5.45 -5.74 8.26
N GLY A 65 -4.38 -4.95 8.33
CA GLY A 65 -3.42 -4.91 9.44
C GLY A 65 -4.02 -4.47 10.78
N GLN A 66 -3.27 -4.72 11.87
CA GLN A 66 -3.86 -4.69 13.23
C GLN A 66 -4.28 -3.29 13.63
N GLN A 67 -3.53 -2.31 13.16
CA GLN A 67 -3.80 -0.89 13.36
C GLN A 67 -5.18 -0.51 12.79
N PHE A 68 -5.49 -0.92 11.56
CA PHE A 68 -6.78 -0.62 10.93
C PHE A 68 -7.93 -1.40 11.56
N HIS A 69 -7.71 -2.68 11.86
CA HIS A 69 -8.73 -3.43 12.59
C HIS A 69 -9.04 -2.76 13.94
N GLN A 70 -8.02 -2.38 14.72
CA GLN A 70 -8.23 -1.69 16.00
C GLN A 70 -8.96 -0.35 15.84
N LYS A 71 -8.64 0.42 14.79
CA LYS A 71 -9.33 1.67 14.43
C LYS A 71 -10.83 1.48 14.23
N PHE A 72 -11.27 0.38 13.61
CA PHE A 72 -12.69 0.16 13.27
C PHE A 72 -13.41 -0.82 14.21
N ASN A 73 -12.70 -1.60 15.02
CA ASN A 73 -13.29 -2.63 15.89
C ASN A 73 -13.85 -2.01 17.18
N HIS A 74 -14.93 -1.25 17.03
CA HIS A 74 -15.67 -0.60 18.09
C HIS A 74 -17.14 -1.03 18.06
N ASP A 75 -17.72 -1.28 19.24
CA ASP A 75 -19.12 -1.72 19.36
C ASP A 75 -20.12 -0.72 18.79
N ASN A 76 -19.76 0.57 18.82
CA ASN A 76 -20.56 1.66 18.29
C ASN A 76 -19.70 2.87 17.91
N LEU A 77 -20.28 3.80 17.17
CA LEU A 77 -19.62 5.02 16.73
C LEU A 77 -19.16 5.93 17.89
N LYS A 78 -19.80 5.89 19.07
CA LYS A 78 -19.41 6.79 20.17
C LYS A 78 -18.00 6.48 20.67
N SER A 79 -17.61 5.21 20.72
CA SER A 79 -16.28 4.75 21.13
C SER A 79 -15.21 4.87 20.05
N TYR A 80 -15.55 5.30 18.84
CA TYR A 80 -14.57 5.56 17.78
C TYR A 80 -13.85 6.89 18.03
N GLU A 81 -12.52 6.88 18.00
CA GLU A 81 -11.66 8.03 18.38
C GLU A 81 -10.83 8.60 17.22
N GLY A 82 -11.17 8.27 15.97
CA GLY A 82 -10.49 8.84 14.79
C GLY A 82 -10.87 10.30 14.50
N TYR A 83 -9.95 11.04 13.86
CA TYR A 83 -10.20 12.40 13.38
C TYR A 83 -11.26 12.46 12.27
N ASP A 84 -11.52 11.33 11.62
CA ASP A 84 -12.47 11.11 10.54
C ASP A 84 -13.85 10.64 11.05
N LYS A 85 -14.12 10.75 12.36
CA LYS A 85 -15.36 10.28 13.01
C LYS A 85 -16.62 10.86 12.40
N GLU A 86 -16.64 12.16 12.12
CA GLU A 86 -17.81 12.86 11.55
C GLU A 86 -18.07 12.38 10.11
N LEU A 87 -17.02 12.14 9.33
CA LEU A 87 -17.13 11.57 7.98
C LEU A 87 -17.62 10.12 8.05
N LEU A 88 -17.08 9.33 8.96
CA LEU A 88 -17.48 7.95 9.20
C LEU A 88 -18.95 7.86 9.59
N GLN A 89 -19.41 8.77 10.46
CA GLN A 89 -20.82 8.84 10.87
C GLN A 89 -21.75 9.05 9.68
N GLU A 90 -21.44 10.02 8.82
CA GLU A 90 -22.26 10.32 7.66
C GLU A 90 -22.24 9.17 6.65
N TYR A 91 -21.08 8.55 6.43
CA TYR A 91 -20.95 7.38 5.58
C TYR A 91 -21.78 6.19 6.12
N MET A 92 -21.65 5.87 7.41
CA MET A 92 -22.45 4.83 8.06
C MET A 92 -23.95 5.08 7.92
N ARG A 93 -24.40 6.33 8.09
CA ARG A 93 -25.80 6.72 7.93
C ARG A 93 -26.31 6.48 6.51
N ARG A 94 -25.53 6.86 5.48
CA ARG A 94 -25.90 6.68 4.07
C ARG A 94 -25.99 5.21 3.67
N HIS A 95 -25.12 4.37 4.22
CA HIS A 95 -25.03 2.95 3.89
C HIS A 95 -25.75 2.04 4.89
N ASN A 96 -26.47 2.61 5.87
CA ASN A 96 -27.19 1.91 6.94
C ASN A 96 -26.33 1.01 7.84
N PHE A 97 -25.02 1.27 7.92
CA PHE A 97 -24.12 0.55 8.83
C PHE A 97 -24.40 0.91 10.29
N LYS A 98 -24.36 -0.10 11.16
CA LYS A 98 -24.56 -0.02 12.61
C LYS A 98 -23.25 0.11 13.37
N GLN A 99 -22.16 -0.45 12.83
CA GLN A 99 -20.86 -0.47 13.50
C GLN A 99 -19.74 -0.01 12.56
N PRO A 100 -18.71 0.70 13.06
CA PRO A 100 -17.52 1.03 12.27
C PRO A 100 -16.84 -0.19 11.64
N LEU A 101 -16.91 -1.35 12.30
CA LEU A 101 -16.39 -2.61 11.77
C LEU A 101 -17.03 -3.00 10.43
N GLU A 102 -18.31 -2.72 10.22
CA GLU A 102 -19.00 -3.02 8.96
C GLU A 102 -18.45 -2.18 7.81
N VAL A 103 -18.02 -0.94 8.08
CA VAL A 103 -17.36 -0.07 7.07
C VAL A 103 -16.02 -0.68 6.67
N TRP A 104 -15.23 -1.15 7.62
CA TRP A 104 -13.93 -1.79 7.34
C TRP A 104 -14.08 -3.09 6.54
N LEU A 105 -15.04 -3.94 6.91
CA LEU A 105 -15.35 -5.18 6.16
C LEU A 105 -15.83 -4.85 4.74
N HIS A 106 -16.72 -3.87 4.59
CA HIS A 106 -17.20 -3.41 3.30
C HIS A 106 -16.08 -2.87 2.41
N ASN A 107 -15.15 -2.09 2.97
CA ASN A 107 -14.00 -1.56 2.25
C ASN A 107 -13.07 -2.67 1.75
N LEU A 108 -12.82 -3.69 2.58
CA LEU A 108 -12.05 -4.89 2.19
C LEU A 108 -12.71 -5.59 1.00
N GLU A 109 -14.02 -5.86 1.07
CA GLU A 109 -14.77 -6.48 -0.02
C GLU A 109 -14.71 -5.63 -1.29
N THR A 110 -14.94 -4.32 -1.15
CA THR A 110 -14.93 -3.36 -2.26
C THR A 110 -13.60 -3.37 -3.00
N ILE A 111 -12.47 -3.36 -2.29
CA ILE A 111 -11.14 -3.43 -2.92
C ILE A 111 -10.91 -4.80 -3.56
N MET A 112 -11.29 -5.89 -2.90
CA MET A 112 -11.11 -7.23 -3.48
C MET A 112 -11.85 -7.38 -4.82
N ASP A 113 -13.09 -6.91 -4.88
CA ASP A 113 -13.96 -6.96 -6.06
C ASP A 113 -13.61 -5.92 -7.14
N LEU A 114 -12.76 -4.95 -6.81
CA LEU A 114 -12.37 -3.90 -7.74
C LEU A 114 -11.52 -4.45 -8.91
N GLU A 115 -12.03 -4.26 -10.11
CA GLU A 115 -11.26 -4.40 -11.34
C GLU A 115 -10.59 -3.06 -11.68
N MET A 116 -9.27 -3.07 -11.86
CA MET A 116 -8.48 -1.87 -12.16
C MET A 116 -8.25 -1.79 -13.68
N ASP A 117 -9.14 -1.09 -14.38
CA ASP A 117 -9.11 -0.90 -15.83
C ASP A 117 -7.99 0.07 -16.28
N ALA A 118 -7.73 0.10 -17.59
CA ALA A 118 -6.62 0.84 -18.14
C ALA A 118 -6.84 2.36 -18.17
N GLU A 119 -8.10 2.72 -18.34
CA GLU A 119 -8.72 4.01 -18.54
C GLU A 119 -8.92 4.77 -17.21
N LYS A 120 -8.75 4.06 -16.08
CA LYS A 120 -8.87 4.53 -14.69
C LYS A 120 -10.30 4.86 -14.27
N GLU A 121 -11.31 4.25 -14.91
CA GLU A 121 -12.72 4.39 -14.51
C GLU A 121 -12.96 3.86 -13.09
N TRP A 122 -12.15 2.88 -12.66
CA TRP A 122 -12.15 2.35 -11.30
C TRP A 122 -11.93 3.42 -10.22
N ILE A 123 -11.25 4.53 -10.50
CA ILE A 123 -10.99 5.60 -9.52
C ILE A 123 -12.30 6.27 -9.10
N GLU A 124 -13.11 6.69 -10.08
CA GLU A 124 -14.40 7.31 -9.81
C GLU A 124 -15.36 6.31 -9.17
N SER A 125 -15.41 5.08 -9.71
CA SER A 125 -16.25 4.03 -9.13
C SER A 125 -15.87 3.72 -7.68
N LEU A 126 -14.58 3.74 -7.33
CA LEU A 126 -14.14 3.44 -5.97
C LEU A 126 -14.53 4.57 -5.01
N GLY A 127 -14.36 5.84 -5.42
CA GLY A 127 -14.74 6.99 -4.60
C GLY A 127 -16.24 7.06 -4.27
N GLN A 128 -17.09 6.45 -5.10
CA GLN A 128 -18.53 6.34 -4.83
C GLN A 128 -18.90 5.14 -3.94
N LYS A 129 -18.10 4.07 -3.97
CA LYS A 129 -18.42 2.80 -3.32
C LYS A 129 -17.75 2.64 -1.96
N MET A 130 -16.60 3.25 -1.72
CA MET A 130 -15.79 3.01 -0.53
C MET A 130 -15.79 4.22 0.42
N PHE A 131 -15.48 4.02 1.70
CA PHE A 131 -15.31 5.13 2.65
C PHE A 131 -14.24 6.11 2.13
N PRO A 132 -14.55 7.42 1.96
CA PRO A 132 -13.72 8.31 1.15
C PRO A 132 -12.25 8.44 1.59
N PRO A 133 -11.91 8.61 2.89
CA PRO A 133 -10.51 8.68 3.31
C PRO A 133 -9.71 7.43 2.95
N ASP A 134 -10.32 6.25 3.08
CA ASP A 134 -9.66 4.98 2.76
C ASP A 134 -9.57 4.75 1.25
N ALA A 135 -10.58 5.22 0.49
CA ALA A 135 -10.59 5.20 -0.97
C ALA A 135 -9.47 6.07 -1.56
N GLU A 136 -9.34 7.31 -1.07
CA GLU A 136 -8.27 8.23 -1.46
C GLU A 136 -6.89 7.61 -1.19
N TRP A 137 -6.73 6.94 -0.06
CA TRP A 137 -5.48 6.27 0.28
C TRP A 137 -5.16 5.10 -0.66
N PHE A 138 -6.15 4.28 -1.02
CA PHE A 138 -5.96 3.22 -2.01
C PHE A 138 -5.59 3.80 -3.38
N ILE A 139 -6.30 4.86 -3.83
CA ILE A 139 -6.04 5.52 -5.11
C ILE A 139 -4.61 6.08 -5.14
N ASP A 140 -4.17 6.75 -4.08
CA ASP A 140 -2.81 7.26 -3.98
C ASP A 140 -1.77 6.14 -3.99
N SER A 141 -1.98 5.06 -3.22
CA SER A 141 -1.08 3.89 -3.24
C SER A 141 -0.97 3.27 -4.65
N MET A 142 -2.10 3.16 -5.37
CA MET A 142 -2.14 2.61 -6.73
C MET A 142 -1.64 3.59 -7.81
N GLY A 143 -1.77 4.89 -7.59
CA GLY A 143 -1.38 5.94 -8.56
C GLY A 143 0.05 6.45 -8.40
N SER A 144 0.53 6.52 -7.16
CA SER A 144 1.72 7.27 -6.76
C SER A 144 2.90 6.39 -6.33
N MET A 145 2.71 5.08 -6.19
CA MET A 145 3.81 4.13 -5.97
C MET A 145 4.10 3.31 -7.23
N TYR A 146 5.33 2.88 -7.40
CA TYR A 146 5.68 1.87 -8.39
C TYR A 146 6.35 0.67 -7.72
N LEU A 147 6.06 -0.52 -8.26
CA LEU A 147 6.66 -1.76 -7.79
C LEU A 147 8.10 -1.87 -8.30
N ALA A 148 9.04 -2.24 -7.44
CA ALA A 148 10.41 -2.58 -7.77
C ALA A 148 10.78 -3.92 -7.12
N ILE A 149 11.79 -4.59 -7.67
CA ILE A 149 12.31 -5.86 -7.14
C ILE A 149 13.74 -5.63 -6.67
N CYS A 150 14.03 -6.11 -5.47
CA CYS A 150 15.27 -5.83 -4.75
C CYS A 150 15.91 -7.12 -4.24
N THR A 151 17.24 -7.18 -4.28
CA THR A 151 18.05 -8.31 -3.81
C THR A 151 19.13 -7.81 -2.84
N PRO A 152 19.53 -8.59 -1.81
CA PRO A 152 20.67 -8.23 -0.97
C PRO A 152 21.94 -8.09 -1.82
N LYS A 153 22.75 -7.06 -1.55
CA LYS A 153 24.07 -6.91 -2.19
C LYS A 153 25.04 -7.99 -1.76
N ASN A 154 25.06 -8.28 -0.47
CA ASN A 154 25.87 -9.35 0.07
C ASN A 154 25.13 -10.69 -0.10
N ARG A 155 25.79 -11.65 -0.75
CA ARG A 155 25.23 -12.99 -0.98
C ARG A 155 25.16 -13.85 0.28
N ASP A 156 25.68 -13.39 1.40
CA ASP A 156 25.53 -14.05 2.70
C ASP A 156 24.36 -13.46 3.51
N GLU A 157 23.85 -12.29 3.11
CA GLU A 157 22.69 -11.65 3.75
C GLU A 157 21.38 -12.18 3.18
N ARG A 158 20.36 -12.23 4.04
CA ARG A 158 19.03 -12.73 3.70
C ARG A 158 17.97 -11.81 4.27
N PHE A 159 16.89 -11.61 3.53
CA PHE A 159 15.69 -11.00 4.08
C PHE A 159 14.99 -11.98 5.04
N ILE A 160 14.45 -11.44 6.13
CA ILE A 160 13.67 -12.21 7.09
C ILE A 160 12.19 -12.11 6.68
N LEU A 161 11.55 -13.27 6.49
CA LEU A 161 10.11 -13.34 6.29
C LEU A 161 9.47 -13.48 7.66
N THR A 162 8.70 -12.46 8.07
CA THR A 162 7.89 -12.49 9.29
C THR A 162 6.42 -12.40 8.91
N ASP A 163 5.53 -12.88 9.78
CA ASP A 163 4.08 -12.84 9.56
C ASP A 163 3.54 -11.40 9.34
N ASN A 164 4.29 -10.39 9.79
CA ASN A 164 3.94 -8.97 9.67
C ASN A 164 4.83 -8.20 8.68
N ALA A 165 5.61 -8.90 7.84
CA ALA A 165 6.59 -8.26 6.96
C ALA A 165 5.97 -7.33 5.89
N TYR A 166 4.66 -7.37 5.70
CA TYR A 166 3.91 -6.59 4.71
C TYR A 166 3.53 -5.18 5.18
N ASN A 167 3.84 -4.81 6.43
CA ASN A 167 3.52 -3.50 7.02
C ASN A 167 4.75 -2.62 7.25
N VAL A 168 5.92 -3.06 6.80
CA VAL A 168 7.16 -2.31 7.00
C VAL A 168 7.23 -1.21 5.95
N TYR A 169 7.33 0.02 6.40
CA TYR A 169 7.50 1.19 5.54
C TYR A 169 8.63 2.07 6.04
N GLU A 170 9.13 2.93 5.15
CA GLU A 170 10.09 3.97 5.46
C GLU A 170 9.48 5.35 5.20
N GLY A 171 9.74 6.26 6.13
CA GLY A 171 9.37 7.67 6.07
C GLY A 171 9.21 8.29 7.47
N PRO A 172 9.59 9.56 7.65
CA PRO A 172 9.52 10.22 8.95
C PRO A 172 8.07 10.36 9.40
N THR A 173 7.81 10.02 10.65
CA THR A 173 6.49 10.21 11.25
C THR A 173 6.37 11.64 11.76
N THR A 174 5.35 12.36 11.30
CA THR A 174 5.05 13.72 11.71
C THR A 174 3.81 13.72 12.60
N HIS A 175 3.92 14.40 13.75
CA HIS A 175 2.82 14.63 14.67
C HIS A 175 2.19 15.99 14.40
N PHE A 176 0.87 15.99 14.29
CA PHE A 176 0.05 17.17 14.11
C PHE A 176 -0.85 17.31 15.33
N GLU A 177 -1.06 18.53 15.77
CA GLU A 177 -2.05 18.87 16.78
C GLU A 177 -2.98 19.91 16.19
N ASP A 178 -4.27 19.62 16.20
CA ASP A 178 -5.27 20.61 15.81
C ASP A 178 -5.38 21.66 16.92
N GLU A 179 -4.97 22.90 16.63
CA GLU A 179 -4.92 24.00 17.60
C GLU A 179 -6.27 24.31 18.26
N LYS A 180 -7.40 23.98 17.61
CA LYS A 180 -8.74 24.29 18.10
C LYS A 180 -9.31 23.18 18.98
N THR A 181 -9.00 21.94 18.66
CA THR A 181 -9.61 20.76 19.30
C THR A 181 -8.63 20.01 20.20
N GLY A 182 -7.33 20.30 20.12
CA GLY A 182 -6.26 19.55 20.80
C GLY A 182 -6.11 18.12 20.31
N LYS A 183 -6.80 17.73 19.23
CA LYS A 183 -6.72 16.38 18.67
C LYS A 183 -5.37 16.18 18.01
N GLN A 184 -4.72 15.08 18.34
CA GLN A 184 -3.45 14.69 17.72
C GLN A 184 -3.70 13.77 16.52
N ALA A 185 -3.00 14.03 15.44
CA ALA A 185 -2.92 13.14 14.29
C ALA A 185 -1.45 12.81 14.02
N THR A 186 -1.19 11.57 13.63
CA THR A 186 0.15 11.13 13.27
C THR A 186 0.11 10.65 11.84
N LEU A 187 0.89 11.28 10.96
CA LEU A 187 0.95 10.95 9.54
C LEU A 187 2.40 10.72 9.14
N ALA A 188 2.63 9.86 8.16
CA ALA A 188 3.95 9.65 7.59
C ALA A 188 3.83 9.56 6.06
N PRO A 189 4.78 10.13 5.30
CA PRO A 189 4.91 9.79 3.90
C PRO A 189 5.43 8.35 3.82
N TYR A 190 4.70 7.47 3.15
CA TYR A 190 5.15 6.11 2.88
C TYR A 190 6.10 6.13 1.67
N PHE A 191 7.35 6.57 1.88
CA PHE A 191 8.32 6.70 0.78
C PHE A 191 8.67 5.35 0.15
N HIS A 192 8.81 4.33 1.00
CA HIS A 192 8.99 2.95 0.58
C HIS A 192 8.11 2.02 1.42
N GLU A 193 7.56 0.99 0.78
CA GLU A 193 6.93 -0.15 1.47
C GLU A 193 7.64 -1.43 1.07
N PHE A 194 7.92 -2.28 2.05
CA PHE A 194 8.77 -3.46 1.88
C PHE A 194 7.94 -4.73 2.03
N SER A 195 8.21 -5.71 1.17
CA SER A 195 7.52 -7.00 1.20
C SER A 195 8.47 -8.11 0.74
N PRO A 196 9.20 -8.75 1.67
CA PRO A 196 10.07 -9.88 1.34
C PRO A 196 9.23 -11.07 0.85
N ILE A 197 9.57 -11.61 -0.32
CA ILE A 197 8.88 -12.77 -0.93
C ILE A 197 9.76 -14.02 -0.93
N SER A 198 11.06 -13.86 -0.72
CA SER A 198 12.00 -14.95 -0.46
C SER A 198 13.21 -14.41 0.30
N PRO A 199 14.08 -15.28 0.86
CA PRO A 199 15.29 -14.83 1.54
C PRO A 199 16.23 -13.98 0.66
N ASN A 200 16.10 -14.04 -0.67
CA ASN A 200 16.96 -13.31 -1.60
C ASN A 200 16.20 -12.22 -2.39
N LEU A 201 14.88 -12.08 -2.20
CA LEU A 201 14.06 -11.17 -2.99
C LEU A 201 13.04 -10.44 -2.14
N MET A 202 12.97 -9.14 -2.35
CA MET A 202 12.01 -8.23 -1.76
C MET A 202 11.30 -7.44 -2.86
N LEU A 203 9.99 -7.31 -2.70
CA LEU A 203 9.21 -6.32 -3.43
C LEU A 203 9.28 -5.00 -2.66
N VAL A 204 9.47 -3.91 -3.40
CA VAL A 204 9.48 -2.55 -2.84
C VAL A 204 8.46 -1.72 -3.60
N LEU A 205 7.49 -1.15 -2.91
CA LEU A 205 6.67 -0.07 -3.46
C LEU A 205 7.38 1.24 -3.16
N ARG A 206 7.86 1.92 -4.20
CA ARG A 206 8.59 3.18 -4.08
C ARG A 206 7.72 4.34 -4.55
N TYR A 207 7.73 5.41 -3.78
CA TYR A 207 6.93 6.60 -4.08
C TYR A 207 7.52 7.39 -5.24
N GLN A 208 6.66 7.85 -6.16
CA GLN A 208 7.07 8.50 -7.41
C GLN A 208 7.65 9.92 -7.23
N TYR A 209 7.46 10.51 -6.06
CA TYR A 209 8.00 11.83 -5.71
C TYR A 209 9.44 11.81 -5.20
N LEU A 210 10.04 10.62 -5.11
CA LEU A 210 11.46 10.47 -4.86
C LEU A 210 12.25 10.60 -6.17
N PRO A 211 13.48 11.13 -6.15
CA PRO A 211 14.34 11.23 -7.32
C PRO A 211 14.45 9.90 -8.07
N GLU A 212 14.60 9.97 -9.38
CA GLU A 212 14.86 8.83 -10.25
C GLU A 212 15.86 9.33 -11.30
N PRO A 213 17.18 9.11 -11.07
CA PRO A 213 18.25 9.50 -11.97
C PRO A 213 17.96 9.32 -13.46
N ASN A 214 17.32 8.24 -13.91
CA ASN A 214 17.10 8.04 -15.36
C ASN A 214 16.04 8.99 -15.92
N GLU A 215 14.91 9.13 -15.21
CA GLU A 215 13.81 10.01 -15.63
C GLU A 215 14.15 11.49 -15.40
N ASP A 216 14.91 11.81 -14.34
CA ASP A 216 15.33 13.17 -13.98
C ASP A 216 16.39 13.74 -14.93
N THR A 217 16.97 12.91 -15.83
CA THR A 217 17.78 13.44 -16.94
C THR A 217 16.98 14.38 -17.85
N ASN A 218 15.65 14.21 -17.91
CA ASN A 218 14.75 15.15 -18.55
C ASN A 218 14.40 16.29 -17.56
N PRO A 219 14.80 17.55 -17.84
CA PRO A 219 14.56 18.67 -16.94
C PRO A 219 13.07 18.95 -16.67
N GLU A 220 12.18 18.66 -17.61
CA GLU A 220 10.73 18.87 -17.44
C GLU A 220 10.15 17.85 -16.46
N ILE A 221 10.53 16.57 -16.59
CA ILE A 221 10.11 15.50 -15.68
C ILE A 221 10.63 15.79 -14.27
N MET A 222 11.91 16.15 -14.14
CA MET A 222 12.51 16.53 -12.86
C MET A 222 11.77 17.71 -12.22
N ARG A 223 11.45 18.76 -12.99
CA ARG A 223 10.71 19.93 -12.48
C ARG A 223 9.30 19.56 -12.03
N HIS A 224 8.58 18.80 -12.84
CA HIS A 224 7.24 18.32 -12.49
C HIS A 224 7.27 17.48 -11.21
N ARG A 225 8.20 16.53 -11.10
CA ARG A 225 8.38 15.73 -9.88
C ARG A 225 8.67 16.59 -8.65
N LYS A 226 9.53 17.61 -8.77
CA LYS A 226 9.82 18.55 -7.67
C LYS A 226 8.59 19.34 -7.26
N PHE A 227 7.77 19.76 -8.23
CA PHE A 227 6.49 20.44 -7.96
C PHE A 227 5.52 19.52 -7.22
N GLU A 228 5.29 18.31 -7.73
CA GLU A 228 4.43 17.31 -7.08
C GLU A 228 4.94 16.94 -5.68
N ARG A 229 6.25 16.76 -5.51
CA ARG A 229 6.87 16.54 -4.19
C ARG A 229 6.53 17.68 -3.24
N ASN A 230 6.65 18.93 -3.67
CA ASN A 230 6.35 20.06 -2.81
C ASN A 230 4.87 20.07 -2.40
N LEU A 231 3.97 19.77 -3.33
CA LEU A 231 2.52 19.76 -3.10
C LEU A 231 2.08 18.61 -2.18
N TRP A 232 2.56 17.40 -2.44
CA TRP A 232 2.08 16.18 -1.78
C TRP A 232 2.92 15.74 -0.58
N ILE A 233 4.18 16.20 -0.48
CA ILE A 233 5.07 15.86 0.64
C ILE A 233 5.31 17.09 1.51
N ASP A 234 6.02 18.09 0.98
CA ASP A 234 6.55 19.17 1.83
C ASP A 234 5.41 20.00 2.46
N SER A 235 4.35 20.27 1.69
CA SER A 235 3.18 21.01 2.16
C SER A 235 2.33 20.24 3.18
N ARG A 236 2.41 18.90 3.17
CA ARG A 236 1.60 18.03 4.04
C ARG A 236 2.34 17.64 5.32
N PHE A 237 3.62 17.29 5.20
CA PHE A 237 4.43 16.71 6.28
C PHE A 237 5.46 17.68 6.87
N GLY A 238 5.59 18.86 6.26
CA GLY A 238 6.51 19.91 6.67
C GLY A 238 7.81 19.95 5.86
N PRO A 239 8.46 21.13 5.78
CA PRO A 239 9.70 21.29 5.05
C PRO A 239 10.82 20.44 5.68
N GLY A 240 11.60 19.76 4.84
CA GLY A 240 12.70 18.90 5.29
C GLY A 240 12.33 17.44 5.53
N THR A 241 11.07 17.06 5.27
CA THR A 241 10.63 15.66 5.19
C THR A 241 11.41 14.94 4.09
N LYS A 242 12.25 13.96 4.47
CA LYS A 242 13.14 13.25 3.55
C LYS A 242 13.09 11.74 3.78
N SER A 243 13.33 11.01 2.71
CA SER A 243 13.55 9.56 2.76
C SER A 243 14.99 9.30 3.19
N ILE A 244 15.21 8.39 4.13
CA ILE A 244 16.55 7.91 4.48
C ILE A 244 17.10 6.92 3.44
N LEU A 245 16.24 6.46 2.53
CA LEU A 245 16.55 5.56 1.41
C LEU A 245 16.26 6.24 0.06
N GLU A 246 16.43 7.56 -0.02
CA GLU A 246 16.09 8.32 -1.25
C GLU A 246 16.88 7.83 -2.47
N ASP A 247 18.14 7.44 -2.24
CA ASP A 247 19.09 6.90 -3.20
C ASP A 247 18.97 5.39 -3.41
N LEU A 248 17.93 4.75 -2.85
CA LEU A 248 17.68 3.33 -3.05
C LEU A 248 17.65 3.01 -4.56
N PRO A 249 18.52 2.11 -5.04
CA PRO A 249 18.61 1.78 -6.46
C PRO A 249 17.44 0.86 -6.85
N ALA A 250 16.25 1.43 -6.94
CA ALA A 250 15.08 0.80 -7.51
C ALA A 250 15.06 1.06 -9.03
N GLU A 251 14.86 0.02 -9.84
CA GLU A 251 14.76 0.20 -11.29
C GLU A 251 13.58 1.12 -11.67
N PRO A 252 13.71 1.93 -12.75
CA PRO A 252 12.67 2.84 -13.22
C PRO A 252 11.33 2.16 -13.48
N ARG A 253 10.29 3.00 -13.56
CA ARG A 253 8.92 2.67 -13.97
C ARG A 253 8.90 2.20 -15.44
N GLN A 254 9.37 0.99 -15.73
CA GLN A 254 9.36 0.43 -17.07
C GLN A 254 8.13 -0.47 -17.30
N PRO A 255 7.57 -0.49 -18.53
CA PRO A 255 6.55 -1.46 -18.93
C PRO A 255 7.01 -2.90 -18.71
N ARG A 256 8.33 -3.14 -18.88
CA ARG A 256 9.03 -4.40 -18.63
C ARG A 256 10.03 -4.16 -17.49
N GLN A 257 9.91 -4.88 -16.38
CA GLN A 257 10.93 -4.81 -15.34
C GLN A 257 12.04 -5.78 -15.71
N LYS A 258 13.23 -5.26 -15.99
CA LYS A 258 14.39 -6.13 -15.99
C LYS A 258 14.72 -6.40 -14.52
N ILE A 259 15.12 -7.62 -14.20
CA ILE A 259 15.84 -7.84 -12.96
C ILE A 259 17.29 -7.65 -13.32
N GLN A 260 17.82 -6.44 -13.18
CA GLN A 260 19.27 -6.31 -13.07
C GLN A 260 19.66 -6.54 -11.61
N ASN A 261 20.53 -7.52 -11.40
CA ASN A 261 21.23 -7.71 -10.14
C ASN A 261 22.02 -6.44 -9.82
N ARG A 262 21.43 -5.54 -9.05
CA ARG A 262 22.11 -4.32 -8.59
C ARG A 262 22.01 -4.19 -7.07
N PRO A 263 23.10 -3.72 -6.45
CA PRO A 263 23.31 -3.85 -5.02
C PRO A 263 22.38 -2.96 -4.20
N PHE A 264 21.85 -3.50 -3.10
CA PHE A 264 21.52 -2.75 -1.88
C PHE A 264 22.81 -2.41 -1.11
#